data_AF-A0A4P2VB69-F1
#
_entry.id   AF-A0A4P2VB69-F1
#
_cell.length_a   1.000
_cell.length_b   1.000
_cell.length_c   1.000
_cell.angle_alpha   90.00
_cell.angle_beta   90.00
_cell.angle_gamma   90.00
#
_symmetry.space_group_name_H-M   'P 1'
#
loop_
_entity.id
_entity.type
_entity.pdbx_description
1 polymer ?
#
loop_
_entity_poly.entity_id
_entity_poly.type
_entity_poly.pdbx_seq_one_letter_code
_entity_poly.pdbx_strand_id
1 'polypeptide(L)' 'MKGKGVQVWKYYKVEGGTLTRLRRECPRCGPGVFMAQHADRLYCGRCGHTMWLSSSSGSKSSGQRGTGRGRRQ' A
#
# COMPACT_ATOMS: atom_id res chain seq x y z
N MET A 1 12.63 -12.59 18.16
CA MET A 1 13.09 -12.34 16.77
C MET A 1 13.12 -10.84 16.53
N LYS A 2 14.31 -10.22 16.38
CA LYS A 2 14.43 -8.76 16.13
C LYS A 2 14.01 -8.49 14.68
N GLY A 3 12.80 -7.98 14.48
CA GLY A 3 12.30 -7.60 13.16
C GLY A 3 13.17 -6.50 12.56
N LYS A 4 13.63 -6.68 11.32
CA LYS A 4 14.31 -5.62 10.57
C LYS A 4 13.40 -4.39 10.53
N GLY A 5 13.87 -3.27 11.09
CA GLY A 5 13.14 -2.02 11.11
C GLY A 5 12.75 -1.57 9.71
N VAL A 6 11.55 -1.00 9.59
CA VAL A 6 11.04 -0.50 8.31
C VAL A 6 11.87 0.71 7.89
N GLN A 7 12.54 0.61 6.75
CA GLN A 7 13.42 1.66 6.22
C GLN A 7 12.58 2.73 5.51
N VAL A 8 11.79 3.48 6.30
CA VAL A 8 10.83 4.49 5.82
C VAL A 8 11.51 5.65 5.08
N TRP A 9 12.73 6.01 5.47
CA TRP A 9 13.54 7.06 4.84
C TRP A 9 13.78 6.90 3.34
N LYS A 10 13.74 5.66 2.80
CA LYS A 10 13.99 5.38 1.38
C LYS A 10 12.88 5.88 0.47
N TYR A 11 11.71 6.20 1.03
CA TYR A 11 10.54 6.64 0.27
C TYR A 11 10.46 8.17 0.12
N TYR A 12 11.45 8.90 0.64
CA TYR A 12 11.53 10.35 0.57
C TYR A 12 12.75 10.73 -0.25
N LYS A 13 12.54 11.54 -1.29
CA LYS A 13 13.62 12.17 -2.08
C LYS A 13 13.54 13.68 -1.84
N VAL A 14 14.69 14.31 -1.64
CA VAL A 14 14.79 15.78 -1.53
C VAL A 14 15.43 16.29 -2.81
N GLU A 15 14.66 17.03 -3.60
CA GLU A 15 15.15 17.68 -4.83
C GLU A 15 15.09 19.19 -4.59
N GLY A 16 16.25 19.86 -4.52
CA GLY A 16 16.34 21.33 -4.50
C GLY A 16 15.57 22.04 -3.38
N GLY A 17 15.31 21.38 -2.24
CA GLY A 17 14.55 21.93 -1.12
C GLY A 17 13.08 21.49 -1.07
N THR A 18 12.60 20.71 -2.05
CA THR A 18 11.25 20.13 -2.04
C THR A 18 11.30 18.64 -1.68
N LEU A 19 10.46 18.25 -0.72
CA LEU A 19 10.35 16.87 -0.25
C LEU A 19 9.34 16.10 -1.11
N THR A 20 9.86 15.26 -2.02
CA THR A 20 9.06 14.44 -2.93
C THR A 20 8.84 13.05 -2.32
N ARG A 21 7.57 12.62 -2.23
CA ARG A 21 7.20 11.29 -1.76
C ARG A 21 7.16 10.34 -2.96
N LEU A 22 7.98 9.28 -2.92
CA LEU A 22 8.13 8.35 -4.04
C LEU A 22 6.96 7.36 -4.17
N ARG A 23 6.13 7.24 -3.13
CA ARG A 23 5.15 6.15 -2.98
C ARG A 23 3.78 6.68 -2.61
N ARG A 24 2.75 6.02 -3.16
CA ARG A 24 1.35 6.38 -2.88
C ARG A 24 0.99 6.07 -1.43
N GLU A 25 0.36 7.03 -0.78
CA GLU A 25 -0.26 6.87 0.53
C GLU A 25 -1.59 6.14 0.43
N CYS A 26 -1.98 5.43 1.49
CA CYS A 26 -3.27 4.77 1.54
C CYS A 26 -4.36 5.78 1.97
N PRO A 27 -5.40 6.02 1.16
CA PRO A 27 -6.46 6.98 1.50
C PRO A 27 -7.31 6.53 2.71
N ARG A 28 -7.24 5.24 3.06
CA ARG A 28 -7.99 4.66 4.18
C ARG A 28 -7.23 4.66 5.51
N CYS A 29 -5.90 4.74 5.46
CA CYS A 29 -5.06 4.66 6.66
C CYS A 29 -4.46 6.00 7.05
N GLY A 30 -4.51 6.99 6.17
CA GLY A 30 -4.02 8.33 6.44
C GLY A 30 -2.50 8.48 6.22
N PRO A 31 -1.96 9.65 6.60
CA PRO A 31 -0.60 10.05 6.30
C PRO A 31 0.41 9.13 7.00
N GLY A 32 1.47 8.75 6.26
CA GLY A 32 2.55 7.90 6.76
C GLY A 32 2.39 6.40 6.48
N VAL A 33 1.25 5.96 5.93
CA VAL A 33 1.05 4.57 5.50
C VAL A 33 1.20 4.46 3.98
N PHE A 34 2.37 3.99 3.55
CA PHE A 34 2.67 3.77 2.13
C PHE A 34 2.14 2.42 1.64
N MET A 35 1.52 2.41 0.47
CA MET A 35 1.14 1.15 -0.19
C MET A 35 2.38 0.51 -0.83
N ALA A 36 2.58 -0.80 -0.66
CA ALA A 36 3.58 -1.59 -1.38
C ALA A 36 3.18 -1.73 -2.86
N GLN A 37 4.13 -1.56 -3.78
CA GLN A 37 3.94 -1.73 -5.24
C GLN A 37 4.70 -3.00 -5.51
N HIS A 38 3.94 -3.99 -5.91
CA HIS A 38 4.42 -5.14 -6.62
C HIS A 38 4.09 -4.92 -8.10
N ALA A 39 4.70 -5.69 -8.99
CA ALA A 39 4.47 -5.55 -10.43
C ALA A 39 2.99 -5.74 -10.82
N ASP A 40 2.29 -6.60 -10.08
CA ASP A 40 0.89 -7.00 -10.32
C ASP A 40 -0.13 -6.27 -9.43
N ARG A 41 0.31 -5.68 -8.31
CA ARG A 41 -0.61 -5.17 -7.28
C ARG A 41 -0.03 -4.07 -6.39
N LEU A 42 -0.91 -3.23 -5.91
CA LEU A 42 -0.74 -2.30 -4.81
C LEU A 42 -1.34 -2.88 -3.55
N TYR A 43 -0.56 -3.03 -2.49
CA TYR A 43 -1.02 -3.60 -1.23
C TYR A 43 -0.78 -2.66 -0.05
N CYS A 44 -1.82 -2.40 0.75
CA CYS A 44 -1.68 -1.70 2.02
C CYS A 44 -1.46 -2.70 3.15
N GLY A 45 -0.24 -2.69 3.73
CA GLY A 45 0.10 -3.56 4.86
C GLY A 45 -0.64 -3.27 6.17
N ARG A 46 -1.36 -2.14 6.27
CA ARG A 46 -2.12 -1.77 7.47
C ARG A 46 -3.60 -2.18 7.42
N CYS A 47 -4.28 -1.95 6.30
CA CYS A 47 -5.72 -2.24 6.16
C CYS A 47 -6.03 -3.43 5.24
N GLY A 48 -5.01 -4.06 4.64
CA GLY A 48 -5.19 -5.19 3.73
C GLY A 48 -5.79 -4.84 2.36
N HIS A 49 -5.95 -3.54 2.05
CA HIS A 49 -6.49 -3.11 0.77
C HIS A 49 -5.53 -3.47 -0.37
N THR A 50 -6.04 -4.20 -1.36
CA THR A 50 -5.29 -4.63 -2.54
C THR A 50 -5.93 -4.06 -3.79
N MET A 51 -5.14 -3.35 -4.60
CA MET A 51 -5.55 -2.83 -5.90
C MET A 51 -4.67 -3.47 -6.97
N TRP A 52 -5.25 -4.18 -7.93
CA TRP A 52 -4.50 -4.83 -9.00
C TRP A 52 -4.26 -3.86 -10.16
N LEU A 53 -3.01 -3.76 -10.62
CA LEU A 53 -2.67 -2.96 -11.80
C LEU A 53 -2.69 -3.90 -13.01
N SER A 54 -3.86 -4.04 -13.63
CA SER A 54 -3.94 -4.54 -15.00
C SER A 54 -3.56 -3.40 -15.93
N SER A 55 -2.65 -3.63 -16.87
CA SER A 55 -2.03 -2.63 -17.75
C SER A 55 -2.94 -1.47 -18.17
N SER A 56 -2.36 -0.27 -18.10
CA SER A 56 -2.85 1.03 -18.55
C SER A 56 -3.70 1.81 -17.54
N SER A 57 -3.02 2.76 -16.88
CA SER A 57 -3.55 4.04 -16.40
C SER A 57 -4.91 4.02 -15.69
N GLY A 58 -4.86 4.11 -14.35
CA GLY A 58 -5.95 4.67 -13.56
C GLY A 58 -7.02 3.68 -13.08
N SER A 59 -7.27 3.75 -11.78
CA SER A 59 -8.63 3.82 -11.23
C SER A 59 -9.63 2.74 -11.68
N LYS A 60 -9.46 1.47 -11.28
CA LYS A 60 -10.60 0.55 -11.20
C LYS A 60 -10.61 -0.24 -9.89
N SER A 61 -11.52 0.20 -9.03
CA SER A 61 -12.23 -0.57 -8.02
C SER A 61 -12.65 -1.94 -8.54
N SER A 62 -12.77 -2.89 -7.61
CA SER A 62 -13.58 -4.12 -7.63
C SER A 62 -12.73 -5.38 -7.41
N GLY A 63 -13.00 -6.07 -6.31
CA GLY A 63 -12.34 -7.32 -5.96
C GLY A 63 -12.91 -7.89 -4.67
N GLN A 64 -14.23 -8.10 -4.66
CA GLN A 64 -14.95 -8.87 -3.67
C GLN A 64 -14.23 -10.20 -3.43
N ARG A 65 -13.75 -10.44 -2.21
CA ARG A 65 -13.54 -11.80 -1.70
C ARG A 65 -13.97 -11.84 -0.25
N GLY A 66 -15.24 -12.20 -0.07
CA GLY A 66 -15.66 -12.85 1.15
C GLY A 66 -14.88 -14.16 1.29
N THR A 67 -14.34 -14.37 2.47
CA THR A 67 -14.19 -15.71 3.03
C THR A 67 -14.80 -15.61 4.42
N GLY A 68 -15.95 -16.25 4.58
CA GLY A 68 -16.70 -16.27 5.81
C GLY A 68 -15.77 -16.54 6.99
N ARG A 69 -15.86 -15.68 8.01
CA ARG A 69 -15.45 -16.07 9.35
C ARG A 69 -16.39 -17.19 9.75
N GLY A 70 -15.98 -18.42 9.43
CA GLY A 70 -16.56 -19.64 9.94
C GLY A 70 -16.60 -19.49 11.45
N ARG A 71 -17.82 -19.35 11.94
CA ARG A 71 -18.22 -19.57 13.32
C ARG A 71 -17.53 -20.87 13.76
N ARG A 72 -16.52 -20.77 14.60
CA ARG A 72 -16.00 -21.93 15.33
C ARG A 72 -16.13 -21.57 16.79
N GLN A 73 -17.25 -22.09 17.32
CA GLN A 73 -17.69 -22.26 18.71
C GLN A 73 -16.85 -21.59 19.77
#